data_AF-A0A8T3E974-F1
#
_entry.id   AF-A0A8T3E974-F1
#
_cell.length_a   1.000
_cell.length_b   1.000
_cell.length_c   1.000
_cell.angle_alpha   90.00
_cell.angle_beta   90.00
_cell.angle_gamma   90.00
#
_symmetry.space_group_name_H-M   'P 1'
#
loop_
_entity.id
_entity.type
_entity.pdbx_description
1 polymer ?
#
loop_
_entity_poly.entity_id
_entity_poly.type
_entity_poly.pdbx_seq_one_letter_code
_entity_poly.pdbx_strand_id
1 'polypeptide(L)'
;MNPIVAKVAVSTIKESRHLRIQPFNQYRRRFNLRPFTSFTELTGDEEMARELEEMYGDIDALEFYPGLLLEKTRSGAIFGESMVEMGAPFSLKGLLGNPICSPEYWKPSTFGGKTGFDIVNTASLEKLVCLNCKRCPYVAFHVPPPDLDHQKDARKPSSEL
;
A
#
# COMPACT_ATOMS: atom_id res chain seq x y z
N MET A 1 11.26 16.12 8.57
CA MET A 1 10.59 15.53 7.38
C MET A 1 11.47 15.74 6.16
N ASN A 2 11.60 14.76 5.26
CA ASN A 2 12.42 14.93 4.05
C ASN A 2 11.78 16.02 3.16
N PRO A 3 12.50 17.09 2.79
CA PRO A 3 11.93 18.24 2.08
C PRO A 3 11.40 17.88 0.67
N ILE A 4 11.97 16.84 0.04
CA ILE A 4 11.50 16.35 -1.26
C ILE A 4 10.12 15.70 -1.10
N VAL A 5 9.96 14.84 -0.08
CA VAL A 5 8.69 14.16 0.20
C VAL A 5 7.59 15.16 0.53
N ALA A 6 7.90 16.19 1.33
CA ALA A 6 6.97 17.26 1.64
C ALA A 6 6.50 18.01 0.38
N LYS A 7 7.41 18.31 -0.56
CA LYS A 7 7.06 18.97 -1.83
C LYS A 7 6.10 18.14 -2.68
N VAL A 8 6.27 16.83 -2.70
CA VAL A 8 5.35 15.92 -3.41
C VAL A 8 3.97 15.95 -2.77
N ALA A 9 3.87 15.85 -1.44
CA ALA A 9 2.58 15.92 -0.74
C ALA A 9 1.84 17.24 -1.01
N VAL A 10 2.54 18.37 -0.98
CA VAL A 10 1.96 19.68 -1.33
C VAL A 10 1.45 19.70 -2.77
N SER A 11 2.20 19.10 -3.71
CA SER A 11 1.79 19.02 -5.11
C SER A 11 0.55 18.13 -5.29
N THR A 12 0.46 17.00 -4.57
CA THR A 12 -0.72 16.13 -4.57
C THR A 12 -1.97 16.84 -4.08
N ILE A 13 -1.87 17.65 -3.01
CA ILE A 13 -3.01 18.45 -2.52
C ILE A 13 -3.43 19.47 -3.57
N LYS A 14 -2.47 20.19 -4.18
CA LYS A 14 -2.78 21.16 -5.25
C LYS A 14 -3.45 20.50 -6.45
N GLU A 15 -2.99 19.32 -6.85
CA GLU A 15 -3.57 18.55 -7.94
C GLU A 15 -5.00 18.09 -7.62
N SER A 16 -5.23 17.60 -6.40
CA SER A 16 -6.57 17.25 -5.91
C SER A 16 -7.56 18.42 -6.05
N ARG A 17 -7.12 19.64 -5.75
CA ARG A 17 -7.93 20.87 -5.94
C ARG A 17 -8.15 21.19 -7.41
N HIS A 18 -7.13 21.05 -8.26
CA HIS A 18 -7.23 21.25 -9.71
C HIS A 18 -8.24 20.29 -10.34
N LEU A 19 -8.17 19.01 -9.97
CA LEU A 19 -9.09 17.95 -10.40
C LEU A 19 -10.48 18.06 -9.77
N ARG A 20 -10.68 18.99 -8.83
CA ARG A 20 -11.94 19.20 -8.09
C ARG A 20 -12.45 17.92 -7.44
N ILE A 21 -11.54 17.16 -6.85
CA ILE A 21 -11.86 15.95 -6.07
C ILE A 21 -12.83 16.33 -4.96
N GLN A 22 -13.90 15.53 -4.81
CA GLN A 22 -14.91 15.77 -3.78
C GLN A 22 -14.32 15.60 -2.36
N PRO A 23 -14.96 16.18 -1.32
CA PRO A 23 -14.51 16.00 0.05
C PRO A 23 -14.43 14.53 0.48
N PHE A 24 -13.56 14.25 1.44
CA PHE A 24 -13.25 12.92 1.92
C PHE A 24 -14.49 12.14 2.36
N ASN A 25 -15.42 12.79 3.05
CA ASN A 25 -16.68 12.17 3.48
C ASN A 25 -17.58 11.74 2.31
N GLN A 26 -17.52 12.40 1.13
CA GLN A 26 -18.23 11.95 -0.06
C GLN A 26 -17.66 10.64 -0.58
N TYR A 27 -16.34 10.47 -0.53
CA TYR A 27 -15.70 9.21 -0.86
C TYR A 27 -16.02 8.13 0.17
N ARG A 28 -16.03 8.44 1.48
CA ARG A 28 -16.48 7.47 2.50
C ARG A 28 -17.88 6.94 2.19
N ARG A 29 -18.85 7.83 1.90
CA ARG A 29 -20.21 7.42 1.48
C ARG A 29 -20.18 6.56 0.23
N ARG A 30 -19.40 6.94 -0.79
CA ARG A 30 -19.29 6.20 -2.05
C ARG A 30 -18.76 4.78 -1.89
N PHE A 31 -17.96 4.54 -0.86
CA PHE A 31 -17.40 3.23 -0.50
C PHE A 31 -18.15 2.56 0.67
N ASN A 32 -19.40 2.99 0.94
CA ASN A 32 -20.27 2.44 1.99
C ASN A 32 -19.71 2.56 3.43
N LEU A 33 -18.84 3.54 3.65
CA LEU A 33 -18.33 3.88 4.98
C LEU A 33 -19.14 5.01 5.60
N ARG A 34 -19.27 4.98 6.93
CA ARG A 34 -19.91 6.07 7.68
C ARG A 34 -19.03 7.33 7.59
N PRO A 35 -19.57 8.49 7.19
CA PRO A 35 -18.86 9.76 7.25
C PRO A 35 -18.33 10.04 8.66
N PHE A 36 -17.16 10.66 8.76
CA PHE A 36 -16.69 11.19 10.04
C PHE A 36 -17.56 12.38 10.46
N THR A 37 -17.82 12.47 11.76
CA THR A 37 -18.65 13.52 12.36
C THR A 37 -17.83 14.62 13.01
N SER A 38 -16.54 14.39 13.26
CA SER A 38 -15.60 15.38 13.77
C SER A 38 -14.16 15.05 13.37
N PHE A 39 -13.26 16.03 13.48
CA PHE A 39 -11.84 15.82 13.27
C PHE A 39 -11.22 14.93 14.36
N THR A 40 -11.69 15.01 15.61
CA THR A 40 -11.26 14.12 16.70
C THR A 40 -11.58 12.65 16.38
N GLU A 41 -12.74 12.39 15.76
CA GLU A 41 -13.12 11.04 15.35
C GLU A 41 -12.17 10.46 14.28
N LEU A 42 -11.79 11.32 13.32
CA LEU A 42 -10.85 11.02 12.23
C LEU A 42 -9.44 10.72 12.77
N THR A 43 -8.86 11.64 13.54
CA THR A 43 -7.43 11.62 13.90
C THR A 43 -7.15 10.75 15.13
N GLY A 44 -8.11 10.68 16.07
CA GLY A 44 -7.84 10.15 17.42
C GLY A 44 -6.86 11.00 18.24
N ASP A 45 -6.58 12.23 17.80
CA ASP A 45 -5.63 13.18 18.37
C ASP A 45 -6.27 14.58 18.45
N GLU A 46 -6.42 15.11 19.67
CA GLU A 46 -7.12 16.37 19.93
C GLU A 46 -6.35 17.61 19.44
N GLU A 47 -5.02 17.59 19.46
CA GLU A 47 -4.21 18.72 19.02
C GLU A 47 -4.34 18.88 17.50
N MET A 48 -4.17 17.77 16.78
CA MET A 48 -4.32 17.74 15.33
C MET A 48 -5.75 18.04 14.89
N ALA A 49 -6.75 17.53 15.62
CA ALA A 49 -8.15 17.77 15.32
C ALA A 49 -8.50 19.27 15.39
N ARG A 50 -8.03 19.96 16.43
CA ARG A 50 -8.24 21.40 16.62
C ARG A 50 -7.63 22.22 15.48
N GLU A 51 -6.40 21.91 15.07
CA GLU A 51 -5.75 22.61 13.96
C GLU A 51 -6.46 22.38 12.63
N LEU A 52 -6.92 21.15 12.38
CA LEU A 52 -7.70 20.83 11.18
C LEU A 52 -9.05 21.55 11.16
N GLU A 53 -9.72 21.64 12.31
CA GLU A 53 -10.98 22.36 12.45
C GLU A 53 -10.81 23.87 12.20
N GLU A 54 -9.73 24.47 12.71
CA GLU A 54 -9.41 25.88 12.42
C GLU A 54 -9.13 26.13 10.92
N MET A 55 -8.48 25.17 10.24
CA MET A 55 -8.13 25.30 8.82
C MET A 55 -9.30 25.03 7.86
N TYR A 56 -10.09 23.99 8.11
CA TYR A 56 -11.16 23.56 7.20
C TYR A 56 -12.55 24.07 7.60
N GLY A 57 -12.78 24.38 8.88
CA GLY A 57 -14.05 24.84 9.43
C GLY A 57 -15.15 23.77 9.54
N ASP A 58 -15.15 22.76 8.66
CA ASP A 58 -16.15 21.68 8.64
C ASP A 58 -15.50 20.35 8.24
N ILE A 59 -15.84 19.26 8.93
CA ILE A 59 -15.40 17.90 8.61
C ILE A 59 -15.85 17.45 7.21
N ASP A 60 -17.00 17.95 6.74
CA ASP A 60 -17.50 17.69 5.39
C ASP A 60 -16.75 18.50 4.30
N ALA A 61 -15.84 19.40 4.68
CA ALA A 61 -14.94 20.13 3.76
C ALA A 61 -13.53 19.50 3.66
N LEU A 62 -13.21 18.50 4.48
CA LEU A 62 -11.89 17.86 4.50
C LEU A 62 -11.53 17.25 3.12
N GLU A 63 -10.34 17.58 2.61
CA GLU A 63 -9.84 17.07 1.33
C GLU A 63 -9.48 15.57 1.39
N PHE A 64 -9.62 14.89 0.25
CA PHE A 64 -9.44 13.43 0.13
C PHE A 64 -8.04 12.94 0.58
N TYR A 65 -6.97 13.51 0.02
CA TYR A 65 -5.61 13.04 0.31
C TYR A 65 -5.17 13.31 1.77
N PRO A 66 -5.41 14.50 2.36
CA PRO A 66 -5.23 14.71 3.79
C PRO A 66 -6.06 13.75 4.65
N GLY A 67 -7.34 13.53 4.33
CA GLY A 67 -8.20 12.60 5.07
C GLY A 67 -7.63 11.17 5.10
N LEU A 68 -7.09 10.68 3.99
CA LEU A 68 -6.45 9.35 3.93
C LEU A 68 -5.19 9.22 4.79
N LEU A 69 -4.38 10.28 4.89
CA LEU A 69 -3.10 10.25 5.61
C LEU A 69 -3.23 10.58 7.10
N LEU A 70 -4.27 11.31 7.49
CA LEU A 70 -4.51 11.76 8.85
C LEU A 70 -5.54 10.89 9.60
N GLU A 71 -6.23 9.99 8.90
CA GLU A 71 -7.10 9.00 9.53
C GLU A 71 -6.28 8.10 10.46
N LYS A 72 -6.77 7.94 11.70
CA LYS A 72 -6.18 7.05 12.69
C LYS A 72 -6.00 5.63 12.15
N THR A 73 -4.86 5.03 12.44
CA THR A 73 -4.55 3.68 11.98
C THR A 73 -5.34 2.62 12.76
N ARG A 74 -5.58 1.46 12.13
CA ARG A 74 -6.04 0.28 12.85
C ARG A 74 -4.90 -0.24 13.74
N SER A 75 -5.23 -0.87 14.87
CA SER A 75 -4.22 -1.39 15.80
C SER A 75 -3.26 -2.36 15.09
N GLY A 76 -1.95 -2.08 15.16
CA GLY A 76 -0.91 -2.88 14.50
C GLY A 76 -0.87 -2.77 12.97
N ALA A 77 -1.63 -1.83 12.37
CA ALA A 77 -1.66 -1.62 10.92
C ALA A 77 -0.95 -0.32 10.51
N ILE A 78 -0.50 -0.28 9.26
CA ILE A 78 0.18 0.88 8.66
C ILE A 78 -0.79 2.02 8.27
N PHE A 79 -2.07 1.71 8.03
CA PHE A 79 -3.08 2.68 7.59
C PHE A 79 -4.41 2.56 8.33
N GLY A 80 -5.25 3.58 8.19
CA GLY A 80 -6.64 3.60 8.64
C GLY A 80 -7.59 2.77 7.76
N GLU A 81 -8.88 2.80 8.12
CA GLU A 81 -9.94 2.08 7.42
C GLU A 81 -10.10 2.54 5.97
N SER A 82 -10.14 3.84 5.71
CA SER A 82 -10.43 4.40 4.39
C SER A 82 -9.41 3.97 3.34
N MET A 83 -8.13 3.92 3.70
CA MET A 83 -7.07 3.49 2.78
C MET A 83 -7.30 2.04 2.30
N VAL A 84 -7.73 1.15 3.19
CA VAL A 84 -7.97 -0.26 2.87
C VAL A 84 -9.26 -0.41 2.05
N GLU A 85 -10.36 0.16 2.54
CA GLU A 85 -11.69 -0.04 1.93
C GLU A 85 -11.83 0.68 0.57
N MET A 86 -11.15 1.82 0.39
CA MET A 86 -11.11 2.51 -0.91
C MET A 86 -10.05 1.91 -1.83
N GLY A 87 -8.87 1.55 -1.30
CA GLY A 87 -7.75 1.05 -2.09
C GLY A 87 -7.93 -0.39 -2.60
N ALA A 88 -8.50 -1.29 -1.79
CA ALA A 88 -8.62 -2.70 -2.14
C ALA A 88 -9.45 -2.95 -3.41
N PRO A 89 -10.65 -2.34 -3.61
CA PRO A 89 -11.40 -2.50 -4.85
C PRO A 89 -10.62 -2.08 -6.09
N PHE A 90 -9.90 -0.95 -6.04
CA PHE A 90 -9.08 -0.49 -7.17
C PHE A 90 -7.89 -1.41 -7.44
N SER A 91 -7.19 -1.85 -6.38
CA SER A 91 -6.06 -2.77 -6.49
C SER A 91 -6.46 -4.11 -7.10
N LEU A 92 -7.52 -4.74 -6.56
CA LEU A 92 -8.02 -6.02 -7.05
C LEU A 92 -8.57 -5.93 -8.47
N LYS A 93 -9.29 -4.85 -8.79
CA LYS A 93 -9.76 -4.63 -10.15
C LYS A 93 -8.61 -4.40 -11.13
N GLY A 94 -7.57 -3.68 -10.74
CA GLY A 94 -6.37 -3.47 -11.56
C GLY A 94 -5.60 -4.77 -11.81
N LEU A 95 -5.49 -5.63 -10.79
CA LEU A 95 -4.81 -6.91 -10.90
C LEU A 95 -5.61 -7.93 -11.73
N LEU A 96 -6.84 -8.24 -11.31
CA LEU A 96 -7.66 -9.29 -11.92
C LEU A 96 -8.37 -8.83 -13.20
N GLY A 97 -8.44 -7.52 -13.43
CA GLY A 97 -8.93 -6.95 -14.68
C GLY A 97 -7.93 -7.08 -15.83
N ASN A 98 -6.72 -7.61 -15.59
CA ASN A 98 -5.74 -7.87 -16.63
C ASN A 98 -6.27 -8.97 -17.58
N PRO A 99 -6.19 -8.79 -18.92
CA PRO A 99 -6.63 -9.79 -19.89
C PRO A 99 -6.02 -11.16 -19.69
N ILE A 100 -4.81 -11.25 -19.10
CA ILE A 100 -4.15 -12.51 -18.81
C ILE A 100 -4.97 -13.40 -17.87
N CYS A 101 -5.75 -12.80 -16.96
CA CYS A 101 -6.63 -13.51 -16.03
C CYS A 101 -7.96 -13.96 -16.68
N SER A 102 -8.21 -13.61 -17.95
CA SER A 102 -9.42 -14.03 -18.64
C SER A 102 -9.39 -15.54 -18.94
N PRO A 103 -10.55 -16.22 -19.00
CA PRO A 103 -10.61 -17.64 -19.38
C PRO A 103 -9.97 -17.94 -20.74
N GLU A 104 -9.97 -16.98 -21.66
CA GLU A 104 -9.39 -17.14 -22.99
C GLU A 104 -7.86 -17.15 -22.96
N TYR A 105 -7.23 -16.35 -22.09
CA TYR A 105 -5.79 -16.19 -22.03
C TYR A 105 -5.12 -17.05 -20.95
N TRP A 106 -5.82 -17.42 -19.88
CA TRP A 106 -5.24 -18.17 -18.76
C TRP A 106 -5.11 -19.68 -19.08
N LYS A 107 -4.23 -19.99 -20.04
CA LYS A 107 -3.96 -21.35 -20.54
C LYS A 107 -2.47 -21.52 -20.83
N PRO A 108 -1.90 -22.73 -20.70
CA PRO A 108 -0.47 -22.95 -20.91
C PRO A 108 0.05 -22.46 -22.27
N SER A 109 -0.76 -22.56 -23.33
CA SER A 109 -0.35 -22.12 -24.67
C SER A 109 -0.05 -20.63 -24.76
N THR A 110 -0.70 -19.77 -23.97
CA THR A 110 -0.40 -18.33 -23.90
C THR A 110 1.00 -18.06 -23.36
N PHE A 111 1.50 -18.94 -22.49
CA PHE A 111 2.80 -18.81 -21.82
C PHE A 111 3.89 -19.66 -22.48
N GLY A 112 3.69 -20.15 -23.71
CA GLY A 112 4.67 -20.99 -24.39
C GLY A 112 4.74 -22.43 -23.86
N GLY A 113 3.66 -22.94 -23.28
CA GLY A 113 3.54 -24.30 -22.77
C GLY A 113 3.61 -24.39 -21.24
N LYS A 114 3.73 -25.63 -20.73
CA LYS A 114 3.69 -25.91 -19.29
C LYS A 114 4.78 -25.15 -18.53
N THR A 115 6.01 -25.10 -19.06
CA THR A 115 7.15 -24.45 -18.39
C THR A 115 6.90 -22.97 -18.10
N GLY A 116 6.43 -22.20 -19.08
CA GLY A 116 6.14 -20.77 -18.85
C GLY A 116 4.96 -20.56 -17.90
N PHE A 117 3.95 -21.43 -17.97
CA PHE A 117 2.82 -21.35 -17.06
C PHE A 117 3.22 -21.69 -15.61
N ASP A 118 4.12 -22.65 -15.40
CA ASP A 118 4.66 -22.99 -14.08
C ASP A 118 5.51 -21.85 -13.50
N ILE A 119 6.24 -21.10 -14.34
CA ILE A 119 6.98 -19.91 -13.90
C ILE A 119 6.02 -18.88 -13.30
N VAL A 120 4.90 -18.60 -13.97
CA VAL A 120 3.89 -17.64 -13.48
C VAL A 120 3.25 -18.15 -12.19
N ASN A 121 2.81 -19.42 -12.16
CA ASN A 121 2.09 -20.00 -11.03
C ASN A 121 2.97 -20.25 -9.79
N THR A 122 4.30 -20.29 -9.94
CA THR A 122 5.23 -20.53 -8.83
C THR A 122 6.15 -19.35 -8.54
N ALA A 123 5.87 -18.18 -9.11
CA ALA A 123 6.65 -16.97 -8.91
C ALA A 123 6.62 -16.53 -7.43
N SER A 124 7.76 -16.05 -6.94
CA SER A 124 7.89 -15.40 -5.63
C SER A 124 8.94 -14.30 -5.70
N LEU A 125 8.89 -13.34 -4.77
CA LEU A 125 9.89 -12.26 -4.69
C LEU A 125 11.31 -12.83 -4.50
N GLU A 126 11.45 -13.86 -3.65
CA GLU A 126 12.72 -14.53 -3.41
C GLU A 126 13.27 -15.17 -4.69
N LYS A 127 12.46 -15.93 -5.44
CA LYS A 127 12.88 -16.51 -6.73
C LYS A 127 13.27 -15.43 -7.72
N LEU A 128 12.48 -14.35 -7.80
CA LEU A 128 12.77 -13.22 -8.70
C LEU A 128 14.16 -12.64 -8.42
N VAL A 129 14.50 -12.41 -7.15
CA VAL A 129 15.82 -11.84 -6.79
C VAL A 129 16.92 -12.89 -6.95
N CYS A 130 16.77 -14.05 -6.31
CA CYS A 130 17.85 -15.03 -6.17
C CYS A 130 18.23 -15.72 -7.48
N LEU A 131 17.30 -15.85 -8.43
CA LEU A 131 17.61 -16.40 -9.77
C LEU A 131 18.24 -15.35 -10.72
N ASN A 132 18.16 -14.05 -10.40
CA ASN A 132 18.62 -12.96 -11.26
C ASN A 132 19.78 -12.15 -10.65
N CYS A 133 20.30 -12.55 -9.49
CA CYS A 133 21.42 -11.91 -8.82
C CYS A 133 22.57 -12.91 -8.61
N LYS A 134 23.82 -12.42 -8.60
CA LYS A 134 25.02 -13.28 -8.40
C LYS A 134 25.03 -14.01 -7.05
N ARG A 135 24.35 -13.45 -6.04
CA ARG A 135 24.19 -14.00 -4.70
C ARG A 135 22.73 -13.81 -4.30
N CYS A 136 22.20 -14.75 -3.53
CA CYS A 136 20.85 -14.68 -2.96
C CYS A 136 20.90 -14.00 -1.59
N PRO A 137 20.40 -12.75 -1.44
CA PRO A 137 20.38 -12.04 -0.15
C PRO A 137 19.15 -12.44 0.68
N TYR A 138 18.97 -11.81 1.85
CA TYR A 138 17.68 -11.83 2.54
C TYR A 138 16.66 -11.03 1.74
N VAL A 139 15.50 -11.64 1.44
CA VAL A 139 14.47 -11.06 0.57
C VAL A 139 13.10 -11.22 1.23
N ALA A 140 12.51 -10.12 1.67
CA ALA A 140 11.17 -10.09 2.26
C ALA A 140 10.53 -8.70 2.14
N PHE A 141 9.21 -8.64 2.30
CA PHE A 141 8.46 -7.39 2.48
C PHE A 141 8.35 -6.96 3.95
N HIS A 142 9.07 -7.63 4.84
CA HIS A 142 9.19 -7.29 6.25
C HIS A 142 10.66 -7.25 6.65
N VAL A 143 10.96 -6.57 7.76
CA VAL A 143 12.30 -6.54 8.32
C VAL A 143 12.73 -7.94 8.79
N PRO A 144 14.04 -8.25 8.78
CA PRO A 144 14.55 -9.50 9.35
C PRO A 144 14.13 -9.62 10.82
N PRO A 145 13.70 -10.80 11.30
CA PRO A 145 13.64 -11.06 12.73
C PRO A 145 15.01 -10.83 13.39
N PRO A 146 15.04 -10.37 14.66
CA PRO A 146 16.29 -10.05 15.37
C PRO A 146 17.32 -11.18 15.36
N ASP A 147 16.86 -12.44 15.38
CA ASP A 147 17.71 -13.63 15.47
C ASP A 147 18.49 -13.95 14.17
N LEU A 148 18.12 -13.35 13.04
CA LEU A 148 18.79 -13.61 11.75
C LEU A 148 20.18 -12.96 11.66
N ASP A 149 20.44 -11.88 12.40
CA ASP A 149 21.77 -11.26 12.39
C ASP A 149 22.80 -12.09 13.18
N HIS A 150 22.36 -12.87 14.18
CA HIS A 150 23.23 -13.79 14.91
C HIS A 150 23.65 -15.04 14.12
N GLN A 151 22.95 -15.38 13.04
CA GLN A 151 23.30 -16.54 12.20
C GLN A 151 24.31 -16.23 11.09
N LYS A 152 24.58 -14.95 10.80
CA LYS A 152 25.62 -14.57 9.81
C LYS A 152 27.03 -14.84 10.33
N ASP A 153 27.26 -14.76 11.64
CA ASP A 153 28.55 -15.09 12.27
C ASP A 153 28.79 -16.61 12.41
N ALA A 154 27.78 -17.45 12.15
CA ALA A 154 27.84 -18.90 12.34
C ALA A 154 28.05 -19.71 11.04
N ARG A 155 28.11 -19.09 9.86
CA ARG A 155 28.41 -19.81 8.61
C ARG A 155 29.91 -20.15 8.54
N LYS A 156 30.30 -21.25 9.18
CA LYS A 156 31.56 -21.96 8.93
C LYS A 156 31.66 -22.34 7.45
N PRO A 157 32.87 -22.28 6.83
CA PRO A 157 33.06 -22.79 5.48
C PRO A 157 32.71 -24.29 5.45
N SER A 158 31.94 -24.69 4.44
CA SER A 158 31.56 -26.08 4.19
C SER A 158 32.83 -26.93 4.09
N SER A 159 32.99 -27.86 5.05
CA SER A 159 33.91 -28.97 4.95
C SER A 159 33.13 -30.18 4.44
N GLU A 160 33.20 -30.44 3.14
CA GLU A 160 32.99 -31.79 2.61
C GLU A 160 34.10 -32.09 1.59
N LEU A 161 35.03 -32.93 2.06
CA LEU A 161 35.64 -34.02 1.30
C LEU A 161 34.88 -35.29 1.75
#